data_AF-A0A1Q6Z5M1-F1
#
_entry.id   AF-A0A1Q6Z5M1-F1
#
_cell.length_a   1.000
_cell.length_b   1.000
_cell.length_c   1.000
_cell.angle_alpha   90.00
_cell.angle_beta   90.00
_cell.angle_gamma   90.00
#
_symmetry.space_group_name_H-M   'P 1'
#
loop_
_entity.id
_entity.type
_entity.pdbx_description
1 polymer ?
#
loop_
_entity_poly.entity_id
_entity_poly.type
_entity_poly.pdbx_seq_one_letter_code
_entity_poly.pdbx_strand_id
1 'polypeptide(L)'
;MEGRIVKVKGPLGALVEDLSHLPVSLSVEQNQVRLQTVWPRKREIGMLGTAAAHVRNMIKGVTQGYKYDLRTVYAHFPVTVKVDEKAKVLKIENFTGEKTPRYARILEGVKVAIKGDDISVEGVDLKSVSQTAANIQDSTRIKEKDLRVFLDGIYISAKGPAHSPHSPSK
;
A
#
# COMPACT_ATOMS: atom_id res chain seq x y z
N MET A 1 12.84 14.01 17.21
CA MET A 1 13.10 14.38 15.81
C MET A 1 14.57 14.73 15.71
N GLU A 2 15.31 14.11 14.81
CA GLU A 2 16.67 14.53 14.45
C GLU A 2 16.57 15.11 13.03
N GLY A 3 16.62 16.44 12.90
CA GLY A 3 16.34 17.10 11.62
C GLY A 3 14.88 16.98 11.15
N ARG A 4 14.66 16.96 9.82
CA ARG A 4 13.34 16.80 9.18
C ARG A 4 12.93 15.32 8.99
N ILE A 5 13.57 14.41 9.73
CA ILE A 5 13.24 12.98 9.75
C ILE A 5 12.13 12.72 10.77
N VAL A 6 11.02 12.18 10.31
CA VAL A 6 9.85 11.85 11.13
C VAL A 6 9.94 10.40 11.56
N LYS A 7 10.00 10.17 12.87
CA LYS A 7 9.95 8.84 13.48
C LYS A 7 8.62 8.75 14.25
N VAL A 8 7.74 7.84 13.84
CA VAL A 8 6.45 7.59 14.50
C VAL A 8 6.49 6.20 15.13
N LYS A 9 6.16 6.09 16.42
CA LYS A 9 6.06 4.82 17.14
C LYS A 9 4.62 4.61 17.59
N GLY A 10 4.13 3.39 17.48
CA GLY A 10 2.79 3.00 17.91
C GLY A 10 2.71 1.51 18.25
N PRO A 11 1.50 0.99 18.53
CA PRO A 11 1.30 -0.38 18.98
C PRO A 11 1.72 -1.43 17.93
N LEU A 12 1.55 -1.15 16.64
CA LEU A 12 1.87 -2.09 15.56
C LEU A 12 3.32 -2.01 15.07
N GLY A 13 4.12 -1.06 15.59
CA GLY A 13 5.53 -0.92 15.25
C GLY A 13 6.01 0.54 15.18
N ALA A 14 7.11 0.74 14.47
CA ALA A 14 7.72 2.05 14.25
C ALA A 14 7.93 2.30 12.75
N LEU A 15 7.63 3.52 12.31
CA LEU A 15 7.89 3.99 10.96
C LEU A 15 8.85 5.18 10.98
N VAL A 16 9.76 5.21 10.02
CA VAL A 16 10.71 6.30 9.83
C VAL A 16 10.60 6.77 8.40
N GLU A 17 10.37 8.07 8.22
CA GLU A 17 10.31 8.70 6.90
C GLU A 17 11.14 9.98 6.89
N ASP A 18 11.92 10.17 5.84
CA ASP A 18 12.69 11.39 5.61
C ASP A 18 11.90 12.38 4.75
N LEU A 19 11.53 13.52 5.36
CA LEU A 19 10.83 14.62 4.69
C LEU A 19 11.77 15.80 4.37
N SER A 20 13.09 15.60 4.43
CA SER A 20 14.07 16.67 4.22
C SER A 20 13.99 17.33 2.84
N HIS A 21 13.51 16.59 1.84
CA HIS A 21 13.29 17.04 0.46
C HIS A 21 12.16 18.07 0.32
N LEU A 22 11.30 18.22 1.35
CA LEU A 22 10.22 19.20 1.36
C LEU A 22 10.65 20.47 2.11
N PRO A 23 10.31 21.67 1.62
CA PRO A 23 10.62 22.94 2.27
C PRO A 23 9.65 23.22 3.43
N VAL A 24 9.48 22.26 4.34
CA VAL A 24 8.58 22.34 5.49
C VAL A 24 9.35 22.24 6.80
N SER A 25 8.98 23.07 7.76
CA SER A 25 9.41 22.97 9.16
C SER A 25 8.39 22.16 9.94
N LEU A 26 8.89 21.17 10.70
CA LEU A 26 8.08 20.34 11.58
C LEU A 26 8.42 20.66 13.04
N SER A 27 7.40 20.92 13.85
CA SER A 27 7.51 20.97 15.30
C SER A 27 6.45 20.08 15.94
N VAL A 28 6.77 19.54 17.12
CA VAL A 28 5.81 18.78 17.93
C VAL A 28 5.57 19.59 19.19
N GLU A 29 4.35 20.10 19.34
CA GLU A 29 3.93 20.90 20.49
C GLU A 29 2.73 20.20 21.12
N GLN A 30 2.82 19.90 22.43
CA GLN A 30 1.69 19.45 23.25
C GLN A 30 0.77 18.42 22.57
N ASN A 31 1.38 17.34 22.05
CA ASN A 31 0.69 16.22 21.40
C ASN A 31 0.10 16.52 20.00
N GLN A 32 0.42 17.67 19.41
CA GLN A 32 0.09 18.01 18.03
C GLN A 32 1.37 18.13 17.19
N VAL A 33 1.31 17.62 15.95
CA VAL A 33 2.37 17.82 14.97
C VAL A 33 2.02 19.05 14.15
N ARG A 34 2.81 20.11 14.29
CA ARG A 34 2.67 21.35 13.55
C ARG A 34 3.62 21.36 12.36
N LEU A 35 3.06 21.56 11.17
CA LEU A 35 3.81 21.74 9.94
C LEU A 35 3.67 23.19 9.48
N GLN A 36 4.80 23.83 9.17
CA GLN A 36 4.82 25.22 8.72
C GLN A 36 5.76 25.41 7.53
N THR A 37 5.50 26.44 6.75
CA THR A 37 6.36 26.89 5.65
C THR A 37 6.43 28.41 5.71
N VAL A 38 7.61 28.97 5.45
CA VAL A 38 7.84 30.42 5.49
C VAL A 38 7.64 30.97 4.07
N TRP A 39 6.82 32.01 3.91
CA TRP A 39 6.48 32.61 2.60
C TRP A 39 6.04 31.63 1.50
N PRO A 40 4.96 30.87 1.68
CA PRO A 40 4.58 29.85 0.72
C PRO A 40 3.97 30.44 -0.57
N ARG A 41 4.38 29.92 -1.73
CA ARG A 41 3.62 30.05 -2.98
C ARG A 41 2.69 28.85 -3.10
N LYS A 42 1.86 28.81 -4.16
CA LYS A 42 0.87 27.73 -4.36
C LYS A 42 1.48 26.32 -4.30
N ARG A 43 2.72 26.16 -4.78
CA ARG A 43 3.45 24.87 -4.79
C ARG A 43 3.80 24.42 -3.37
N GLU A 44 4.29 25.32 -2.54
CA GLU A 44 4.70 25.04 -1.16
C GLU A 44 3.49 24.73 -0.27
N ILE A 45 2.34 25.38 -0.50
CA ILE A 45 1.08 25.02 0.17
C ILE A 45 0.68 23.58 -0.17
N GLY A 46 0.80 23.19 -1.43
CA GLY A 46 0.55 21.81 -1.86
C GLY A 46 1.49 20.81 -1.17
N MET A 47 2.78 21.13 -1.11
CA MET A 47 3.77 20.31 -0.42
C MET A 47 3.50 20.18 1.08
N LEU A 48 3.03 21.25 1.73
CA LEU A 48 2.61 21.24 3.14
C LEU A 48 1.46 20.24 3.37
N GLY A 49 0.45 20.26 2.49
CA GLY A 49 -0.66 19.31 2.54
C GLY A 49 -0.21 17.86 2.36
N THR A 50 0.71 17.62 1.43
CA THR A 50 1.34 16.31 1.21
C THR A 50 2.08 15.84 2.47
N ALA A 51 2.95 16.67 3.05
CA ALA A 51 3.67 16.35 4.28
C ALA A 51 2.72 16.03 5.44
N ALA A 52 1.65 16.81 5.60
CA ALA A 52 0.61 16.55 6.60
C ALA A 52 -0.10 15.19 6.37
N ALA A 53 -0.37 14.84 5.12
CA ALA A 53 -0.94 13.55 4.75
C ALA A 53 0.01 12.40 5.06
N HIS A 54 1.31 12.53 4.77
CA HIS A 54 2.32 11.53 5.12
C HIS A 54 2.34 11.24 6.62
N VAL A 55 2.47 12.29 7.45
CA VAL A 55 2.47 12.14 8.90
C VAL A 55 1.18 11.49 9.40
N ARG A 56 0.02 11.93 8.90
CA ARG A 56 -1.28 11.34 9.27
C ARG A 56 -1.36 9.86 8.88
N ASN A 57 -0.86 9.50 7.71
CA ASN A 57 -0.85 8.12 7.23
C ASN A 57 0.09 7.24 8.06
N MET A 58 1.25 7.76 8.47
CA MET A 58 2.16 7.05 9.38
C MET A 58 1.51 6.80 10.74
N ILE A 59 0.84 7.81 11.33
CA ILE A 59 0.14 7.69 12.62
C ILE A 59 -0.97 6.64 12.54
N LYS A 60 -1.81 6.70 11.49
CA LYS A 60 -2.86 5.70 11.25
C LYS A 60 -2.29 4.30 11.02
N GLY A 61 -1.17 4.22 10.30
CA GLY A 61 -0.47 2.97 10.01
C GLY A 61 0.00 2.25 11.28
N VAL A 62 0.72 2.96 12.17
CA VAL A 62 1.22 2.36 13.42
C VAL A 62 0.11 2.05 14.44
N THR A 63 -1.09 2.61 14.29
CA THR A 63 -2.21 2.40 15.22
C THR A 63 -3.20 1.33 14.74
N GLN A 64 -3.60 1.37 13.46
CA GLN A 64 -4.65 0.49 12.91
C GLN A 64 -4.12 -0.45 11.81
N GLY A 65 -2.99 -0.12 11.17
CA GLY A 65 -2.49 -0.81 9.99
C GLY A 65 -3.38 -0.58 8.75
N TYR A 66 -2.88 -1.00 7.60
CA TYR A 66 -3.59 -0.92 6.32
C TYR A 66 -3.82 -2.31 5.75
N LYS A 67 -4.99 -2.49 5.16
CA LYS A 67 -5.39 -3.71 4.46
C LYS A 67 -5.98 -3.38 3.10
N TYR A 68 -5.44 -4.00 2.07
CA TYR A 68 -5.92 -3.92 0.71
C TYR A 68 -6.38 -5.32 0.31
N ASP A 69 -7.65 -5.44 -0.04
CA ASP A 69 -8.20 -6.66 -0.58
C ASP A 69 -8.15 -6.57 -2.11
N LEU A 70 -7.60 -7.61 -2.72
CA LEU A 70 -7.55 -7.78 -4.16
C LEU A 70 -8.33 -9.04 -4.52
N ARG A 71 -8.92 -9.03 -5.71
CA ARG A 71 -9.67 -10.16 -6.24
C ARG A 71 -9.14 -10.55 -7.61
N THR A 72 -8.92 -11.85 -7.77
CA THR A 72 -8.55 -12.45 -9.04
C THR A 72 -9.81 -12.64 -9.88
N VAL A 73 -9.79 -12.15 -11.11
CA VAL A 73 -10.88 -12.25 -12.08
C VAL A 73 -10.35 -13.00 -13.28
N TYR A 74 -11.07 -14.04 -13.70
CA TYR A 74 -10.75 -14.82 -14.89
C TYR A 74 -12.02 -15.36 -15.55
N ALA A 75 -12.03 -15.48 -16.87
CA ALA A 75 -13.17 -15.97 -17.64
C ALA A 75 -13.06 -17.46 -18.03
N HIS A 76 -11.87 -17.93 -18.43
CA HIS A 76 -11.69 -19.28 -18.97
C HIS A 76 -10.50 -20.02 -18.36
N PHE A 77 -9.34 -19.37 -18.27
CA PHE A 77 -8.14 -20.00 -17.71
C PHE A 77 -8.06 -19.71 -16.21
N PRO A 78 -8.14 -20.73 -15.34
CA PRO A 78 -8.01 -20.51 -13.90
C PRO A 78 -6.60 -20.05 -13.57
N VAL A 79 -6.50 -18.89 -12.91
CA VAL A 79 -5.22 -18.28 -12.53
C VAL A 79 -4.80 -18.82 -11.16
N THR A 80 -3.56 -19.31 -11.06
CA THR A 80 -3.02 -19.78 -9.77
C THR A 80 -2.05 -18.74 -9.23
N VAL A 81 -2.30 -18.29 -7.99
CA VAL A 81 -1.44 -17.31 -7.31
C VAL A 81 -0.76 -17.97 -6.12
N LYS A 82 0.57 -17.81 -6.01
CA LYS A 82 1.38 -18.36 -4.92
C LYS A 82 2.31 -17.28 -4.36
N VAL A 83 2.46 -17.23 -3.04
CA VAL A 83 3.45 -16.36 -2.39
C VAL A 83 4.74 -17.14 -2.22
N ASP A 84 5.85 -16.60 -2.71
CA ASP A 84 7.19 -17.05 -2.37
C ASP A 84 7.75 -16.12 -1.29
N GLU A 85 7.66 -16.57 -0.03
CA GLU A 85 8.11 -15.80 1.13
C GLU A 85 9.63 -15.61 1.15
N LYS A 86 10.40 -16.54 0.58
CA LYS A 86 11.87 -16.46 0.57
C LYS A 86 12.35 -15.38 -0.39
N ALA A 87 11.74 -15.33 -1.58
CA ALA A 87 12.07 -14.35 -2.61
C ALA A 87 11.30 -13.03 -2.44
N LYS A 88 10.35 -12.93 -1.51
CA LYS A 88 9.43 -11.79 -1.34
C LYS A 88 8.74 -11.42 -2.66
N VAL A 89 8.27 -12.42 -3.39
CA VAL A 89 7.55 -12.24 -4.65
C VAL A 89 6.26 -13.04 -4.65
N LEU A 90 5.26 -12.53 -5.36
CA LEU A 90 4.02 -13.21 -5.66
C LEU A 90 4.12 -13.75 -7.09
N LYS A 91 4.01 -15.07 -7.22
CA LYS A 91 4.07 -15.82 -8.47
C LYS A 91 2.67 -16.05 -8.99
N ILE A 92 2.44 -15.68 -10.25
CA ILE A 92 1.15 -15.81 -10.94
C ILE A 92 1.36 -16.78 -12.10
N GLU A 93 0.68 -17.92 -12.03
CA GLU A 93 0.77 -19.00 -13.02
C GLU A 93 -0.53 -19.07 -13.81
N ASN A 94 -0.43 -19.49 -15.08
CA ASN A 94 -1.57 -19.70 -15.99
C ASN A 94 -2.42 -18.45 -16.30
N PHE A 95 -1.84 -17.25 -16.25
CA PHE A 95 -2.53 -16.02 -16.60
C PHE A 95 -2.87 -16.00 -18.11
N THR A 96 -4.16 -15.95 -18.47
CA THR A 96 -4.62 -16.00 -19.86
C THR A 96 -4.09 -17.21 -20.67
N GLY A 97 -3.72 -18.31 -19.99
CA GLY A 97 -3.12 -19.49 -20.63
C GLY A 97 -1.62 -19.37 -20.95
N GLU A 98 -0.93 -18.38 -20.39
CA GLU A 98 0.53 -18.26 -20.50
C GLU A 98 1.24 -19.41 -19.77
N LYS A 99 2.23 -20.02 -20.42
CA LYS A 99 3.12 -21.04 -19.80
C LYS A 99 4.17 -20.42 -18.88
N THR A 100 4.53 -19.16 -19.13
CA THR A 100 5.55 -18.44 -18.35
C THR A 100 4.89 -17.80 -17.13
N PRO A 101 5.36 -18.09 -15.91
CA PRO A 101 4.84 -17.44 -14.71
C PRO A 101 5.25 -15.97 -14.67
N ARG A 102 4.35 -15.12 -14.19
CA ARG A 102 4.61 -13.71 -13.90
C ARG A 102 4.96 -13.53 -12.43
N TYR A 103 5.77 -12.52 -12.13
CA TYR A 103 6.21 -12.24 -10.77
C TYR A 103 5.88 -10.79 -10.39
N ALA A 104 5.30 -10.60 -9.21
CA ALA A 104 5.07 -9.30 -8.60
C ALA A 104 5.91 -9.16 -7.34
N ARG A 105 6.63 -8.05 -7.21
CA ARG A 105 7.49 -7.78 -6.05
C ARG A 105 6.67 -7.35 -4.83
N ILE A 106 6.90 -8.01 -3.70
CA ILE A 106 6.36 -7.64 -2.39
C ILE A 106 7.39 -6.77 -1.67
N LEU A 107 6.97 -5.60 -1.18
CA LEU A 107 7.83 -4.70 -0.43
C LEU A 107 8.01 -5.16 1.01
N GLU A 108 9.00 -4.60 1.69
CA GLU A 108 9.31 -4.97 3.06
C GLU A 108 8.22 -4.50 4.04
N GLY A 109 8.00 -5.28 5.11
CA GLY A 109 6.98 -4.96 6.12
C GLY A 109 5.54 -5.17 5.64
N VAL A 110 5.34 -5.82 4.50
CA VAL A 110 4.02 -6.17 3.94
C VAL A 110 3.83 -7.68 4.00
N LYS A 111 2.69 -8.12 4.53
CA LYS A 111 2.26 -9.51 4.54
C LYS A 111 1.18 -9.71 3.48
N VAL A 112 1.32 -10.76 2.68
CA VAL A 112 0.33 -11.14 1.67
C VAL A 112 -0.24 -12.50 2.05
N ALA A 113 -1.56 -12.62 2.12
CA ALA A 113 -2.26 -13.88 2.32
C ALA A 113 -3.24 -14.12 1.17
N ILE A 114 -3.38 -15.38 0.77
CA ILE A 114 -4.21 -15.81 -0.35
C ILE A 114 -5.30 -16.74 0.20
N LYS A 115 -6.56 -16.49 -0.17
CA LYS A 115 -7.71 -17.29 0.21
C LYS A 115 -8.57 -17.54 -1.03
N GLY A 116 -8.26 -18.62 -1.76
CA GLY A 116 -8.89 -18.87 -3.05
C GLY A 116 -8.53 -17.77 -4.04
N ASP A 117 -9.56 -17.08 -4.55
CA ASP A 117 -9.40 -15.98 -5.51
C ASP A 117 -9.12 -14.62 -4.86
N ASP A 118 -9.34 -14.51 -3.54
CA ASP A 118 -9.11 -13.29 -2.77
C ASP A 118 -7.67 -13.23 -2.24
N ILE A 119 -7.05 -12.07 -2.38
CA ILE A 119 -5.68 -11.79 -1.93
C ILE A 119 -5.74 -10.61 -0.97
N SER A 120 -5.32 -10.79 0.27
CA SER A 120 -5.22 -9.73 1.26
C SER A 120 -3.77 -9.27 1.42
N VAL A 121 -3.52 -7.98 1.25
CA VAL A 121 -2.22 -7.33 1.44
C VAL A 121 -2.32 -6.44 2.68
N GLU A 122 -1.57 -6.78 3.72
CA GLU A 122 -1.61 -6.12 5.02
C GLU A 122 -0.23 -5.55 5.39
N GLY A 123 -0.20 -4.39 6.03
CA GLY A 123 1.05 -3.79 6.49
C GLY A 123 0.86 -2.50 7.26
N VAL A 124 1.94 -2.02 7.88
CA VAL A 124 1.93 -0.81 8.71
C VAL A 124 2.10 0.45 7.86
N ASP A 125 2.92 0.39 6.81
CA ASP A 125 3.16 1.50 5.90
C ASP A 125 2.22 1.47 4.68
N LEU A 126 1.44 2.54 4.51
CA LEU A 126 0.51 2.70 3.39
C LEU A 126 1.23 2.67 2.03
N LYS A 127 2.43 3.25 1.93
CA LYS A 127 3.16 3.30 0.65
C LYS A 127 3.56 1.91 0.22
N SER A 128 4.14 1.14 1.13
CA SER A 128 4.59 -0.22 0.86
C SER A 128 3.42 -1.16 0.54
N VAL A 129 2.31 -1.06 1.28
CA VAL A 129 1.07 -1.82 1.01
C VAL A 129 0.49 -1.45 -0.36
N SER A 130 0.30 -0.15 -0.62
CA SER A 130 -0.30 0.33 -1.86
C SER A 130 0.55 0.02 -3.09
N GLN A 131 1.87 0.14 -2.97
CA GLN A 131 2.79 -0.17 -4.06
C GLN A 131 2.86 -1.68 -4.32
N THR A 132 2.82 -2.50 -3.27
CA THR A 132 2.74 -3.97 -3.44
C THR A 132 1.46 -4.36 -4.18
N ALA A 133 0.30 -3.80 -3.79
CA ALA A 133 -0.95 -4.04 -4.49
C ALA A 133 -0.90 -3.57 -5.96
N ALA A 134 -0.29 -2.41 -6.22
CA ALA A 134 -0.11 -1.90 -7.58
C ALA A 134 0.82 -2.80 -8.43
N ASN A 135 1.91 -3.32 -7.85
CA ASN A 135 2.81 -4.25 -8.55
C ASN A 135 2.08 -5.53 -8.97
N ILE A 136 1.21 -6.06 -8.10
CA ILE A 136 0.40 -7.25 -8.40
C ILE A 136 -0.54 -6.95 -9.56
N GLN A 137 -1.30 -5.86 -9.49
CA GLN A 137 -2.24 -5.46 -10.54
C GLN A 137 -1.52 -5.23 -11.88
N ASP A 138 -0.41 -4.47 -11.88
CA ASP A 138 0.35 -4.17 -13.10
C ASP A 138 0.99 -5.42 -13.72
N SER A 139 1.42 -6.38 -12.90
CA SER A 139 1.93 -7.67 -13.39
C SER A 139 0.87 -8.46 -14.17
N THR A 140 -0.41 -8.26 -13.89
CA THR A 140 -1.53 -8.91 -14.59
C THR A 140 -2.17 -8.02 -15.66
N ARG A 141 -1.56 -6.89 -16.03
CA ARG A 141 -2.10 -6.04 -17.07
C ARG A 141 -1.92 -6.67 -18.45
N ILE A 142 -3.03 -6.78 -19.19
CA ILE A 142 -3.05 -7.22 -20.59
C ILE A 142 -2.68 -6.02 -21.48
N LYS A 143 -1.75 -6.22 -22.43
CA LYS A 143 -1.25 -5.14 -23.32
C LYS A 143 -1.72 -5.27 -24.77
N GLU A 144 -1.78 -6.50 -25.30
CA GLU A 144 -1.95 -6.76 -26.73
C GLU A 144 -3.37 -7.18 -27.14
N LYS A 145 -4.32 -7.22 -26.20
CA LYS A 145 -5.72 -7.61 -26.46
C LYS A 145 -6.69 -6.48 -26.11
N ASP A 146 -7.91 -6.55 -26.62
CA ASP A 146 -8.98 -5.60 -26.27
C ASP A 146 -9.43 -5.82 -24.81
N LEU A 147 -9.16 -4.83 -23.97
CA LEU A 147 -9.48 -4.82 -22.54
C LEU A 147 -10.98 -4.87 -22.25
N ARG A 148 -11.85 -4.55 -23.22
CA ARG A 148 -13.31 -4.61 -23.03
C ARG A 148 -13.85 -6.03 -23.11
N VAL A 149 -13.09 -6.93 -23.75
CA VAL A 149 -13.43 -8.34 -23.91
C VAL A 149 -12.65 -9.19 -22.91
N PHE A 150 -11.36 -8.88 -22.74
CA PHE A 150 -10.47 -9.60 -21.83
C PHE A 150 -10.28 -8.80 -20.53
N LEU A 151 -11.09 -9.16 -19.53
CA LEU A 151 -11.07 -8.56 -18.18
C LEU A 151 -10.31 -9.42 -17.17
N ASP A 152 -9.54 -10.42 -17.65
CA ASP A 152 -8.73 -11.28 -16.79
C ASP A 152 -7.65 -10.42 -16.10
N GLY A 153 -7.54 -10.52 -14.77
CA GLY A 153 -6.63 -9.67 -14.01
C GLY A 153 -6.82 -9.79 -12.51
N ILE A 154 -5.89 -9.23 -11.75
CA ILE A 154 -6.03 -9.08 -10.30
C ILE A 154 -6.29 -7.60 -10.01
N TYR A 155 -7.42 -7.31 -9.36
CA TYR A 155 -7.88 -5.94 -9.12
C TYR A 155 -8.03 -5.67 -7.63
N ILE A 156 -7.77 -4.43 -7.22
CA ILE A 156 -8.05 -3.99 -5.84
C ILE A 156 -9.57 -3.86 -5.68
N SER A 157 -10.15 -4.67 -4.81
CA SER A 157 -11.59 -4.69 -4.52
C SER A 157 -11.97 -3.76 -3.38
N ALA A 158 -11.17 -3.73 -2.31
CA ALA A 158 -11.41 -2.88 -1.15
C ALA A 158 -10.12 -2.34 -0.54
N LYS A 159 -10.22 -1.19 0.13
CA LYS A 159 -9.14 -0.57 0.90
C LYS A 159 -9.69 -0.18 2.26
N GLY A 160 -9.03 -0.60 3.34
CA GLY A 160 -9.49 -0.33 4.69
C GLY A 160 -8.38 -0.39 5.74
N PRO A 161 -8.71 -0.08 7.00
CA PRO A 161 -7.81 -0.36 8.13
C PRO A 161 -7.68 -1.87 8.34
N ALA A 162 -6.50 -2.34 8.74
CA ALA A 162 -6.29 -3.76 9.01
C ALA A 162 -6.99 -4.21 10.30
N HIS A 163 -6.99 -3.36 11.33
CA HIS A 163 -7.75 -3.54 12.55
C HIS A 163 -8.96 -2.60 12.57
N SER A 164 -10.15 -3.16 12.36
CA SER A 164 -11.39 -2.40 12.59
C SER A 164 -11.65 -2.35 14.10
N PRO A 165 -11.86 -1.16 14.71
CA PRO A 165 -12.27 -1.10 16.11
C PRO A 165 -13.66 -1.73 16.22
N HIS A 166 -13.68 -2.96 16.75
CA HIS A 166 -14.81 -3.68 17.31
C HIS A 166 -16.20 -3.24 16.77
N SER A 167 -16.72 -3.95 15.77
CA SER A 167 -18.17 -4.03 15.57
C SER A 167 -18.76 -4.44 16.92
N PRO A 168 -19.67 -3.67 17.55
CA PRO A 168 -20.35 -4.17 18.74
C PRO A 168 -21.07 -5.45 18.32
N SER A 169 -20.68 -6.58 18.90
CA SER A 169 -21.46 -7.81 18.86
C SER A 169 -22.87 -7.46 19.31
N LYS A 170 -23.85 -7.66 18.43
CA LYS A 170 -25.27 -7.58 18.78
C LYS A 170 -25.60 -8.52 19.94
#